data_AF-T1AZ27-F1
#
_entry.id   AF-T1AZ27-F1
#
_cell.length_a   1.000
_cell.length_b   1.000
_cell.length_c   1.000
_cell.angle_alpha   90.00
_cell.angle_beta   90.00
_cell.angle_gamma   90.00
#
_symmetry.space_group_name_H-M   'P 1'
#
loop_
_entity.id
_entity.type
_entity.pdbx_description
1 polymer ?
#
loop_
_entity_poly.entity_id
_entity_poly.type
_entity_poly.pdbx_seq_one_letter_code
_entity_poly.pdbx_strand_id
1 'polypeptide(L)' 'ELKARGEKVISFAAGEPDFPSPEVAVEAAIRACREPRAHHYTPAAGLPELRQAIAAKTRRDSRIEVE' A
#
# COMPACT_ATOMS: atom_id res chain seq x y z
N GLU A 1 -29.34 1.56 8.04
CA GLU A 1 -30.73 2.05 8.21
C GLU A 1 -30.88 3.55 7.97
N LEU A 2 -30.23 4.44 8.73
CA LEU A 2 -30.37 5.91 8.57
C LEU A 2 -29.98 6.42 7.16
N LYS A 3 -28.82 6.01 6.62
CA LYS A 3 -28.43 6.30 5.22
C LYS A 3 -29.48 5.80 4.20
N ALA A 4 -30.04 4.61 4.44
CA ALA A 4 -31.03 4.01 3.55
C ALA A 4 -32.38 4.74 3.58
N ARG A 5 -32.66 5.48 4.66
CA ARG A 5 -33.82 6.37 4.80
C ARG A 5 -33.60 7.78 4.21
N GLY A 6 -32.46 8.03 3.55
CA GLY A 6 -32.14 9.33 2.94
C GLY A 6 -31.60 10.36 3.92
N GLU A 7 -31.30 9.98 5.15
CA GLU A 7 -30.75 10.90 6.14
C GLU A 7 -29.27 11.20 5.86
N LYS A 8 -28.86 12.46 6.08
CA LYS A 8 -27.46 12.87 5.98
C LYS A 8 -26.69 12.35 7.20
N VAL A 9 -26.00 11.22 7.01
CA VAL A 9 -25.17 10.60 8.04
C VAL A 9 -23.70 10.89 7.78
N ILE A 10 -23.03 11.53 8.73
CA ILE A 10 -21.57 11.64 8.78
C ILE A 10 -21.03 10.38 9.43
N SER A 11 -20.21 9.63 8.69
CA SER A 11 -19.66 8.35 9.15
C SER A 11 -18.23 8.53 9.65
N PHE A 12 -18.01 8.32 10.94
CA PHE A 12 -16.67 8.24 11.55
C PHE A 12 -16.14 6.81 11.65
N ALA A 13 -16.80 5.85 11.00
CA ALA A 13 -16.48 4.43 11.10
C ALA A 13 -15.38 3.96 10.11
N ALA A 14 -15.04 4.76 9.11
CA ALA A 14 -14.03 4.39 8.11
C ALA A 14 -12.62 4.52 8.73
N GLY A 15 -11.82 3.46 8.62
CA GLY A 15 -10.42 3.43 9.05
C GLY A 15 -9.41 3.64 7.91
N GLU A 16 -9.90 3.96 6.71
CA GLU A 16 -9.08 4.24 5.53
C GLU A 16 -9.01 5.75 5.26
N PRO A 17 -7.90 6.26 4.71
CA PRO A 17 -7.81 7.65 4.30
C PRO A 17 -8.75 7.97 3.13
N ASP A 18 -9.18 9.24 3.03
CA ASP A 18 -10.10 9.74 2.01
C ASP A 18 -9.41 10.26 0.74
N PHE A 19 -8.08 10.23 0.70
CA PHE A 19 -7.27 10.63 -0.45
C PHE A 19 -6.88 9.43 -1.33
N PRO A 20 -6.70 9.64 -2.65
CA PRO A 20 -6.24 8.58 -3.54
C PRO A 20 -4.79 8.18 -3.26
N SER A 21 -4.40 7.00 -3.72
CA SER A 21 -3.01 6.56 -3.74
C SER A 21 -2.12 7.58 -4.47
N PRO A 22 -0.89 7.84 -3.99
CA PRO A 22 0.04 8.73 -4.68
C PRO A 22 0.35 8.27 -6.11
N GLU A 23 0.43 9.21 -7.05
CA GLU A 23 0.67 8.95 -8.48
C GLU A 23 1.89 8.05 -8.74
N VAL A 24 2.97 8.28 -7.99
CA VAL A 24 4.21 7.50 -8.10
C VAL A 24 4.02 6.01 -7.82
N ALA A 25 3.07 5.65 -6.95
CA ALA A 25 2.74 4.26 -6.66
C ALA A 25 1.85 3.64 -7.75
N VAL A 26 0.91 4.43 -8.29
CA VAL A 26 0.03 4.03 -9.39
C VAL A 26 0.85 3.73 -10.65
N GLU A 27 1.77 4.62 -11.02
CA GLU A 27 2.65 4.45 -12.18
C GLU A 27 3.59 3.24 -12.03
N ALA A 28 4.12 3.01 -10.83
CA ALA A 28 4.95 1.83 -10.56
C ALA A 28 4.17 0.52 -10.74
N ALA A 29 2.90 0.49 -10.30
CA ALA A 29 2.02 -0.66 -10.48
C ALA A 29 1.66 -0.88 -11.96
N ILE A 30 1.33 0.18 -12.70
CA ILE A 30 1.06 0.10 -14.15
C ILE A 30 2.27 -0.47 -14.89
N ARG A 31 3.47 0.02 -14.59
CA ARG A 31 4.71 -0.49 -15.18
C ARG A 31 4.91 -1.98 -14.85
N ALA A 32 4.74 -2.37 -13.59
CA ALA A 32 4.88 -3.77 -13.18
C ALA A 32 3.91 -4.69 -13.93
N CYS A 33 2.65 -4.27 -14.13
CA CYS A 33 1.67 -5.05 -14.90
C CYS A 33 2.10 -5.31 -16.36
N ARG A 34 2.88 -4.40 -16.96
CA ARG A 34 3.40 -4.55 -18.34
C ARG A 34 4.64 -5.44 -18.43
N GLU A 35 5.26 -5.80 -17.32
CA GLU A 35 6.48 -6.59 -17.27
C GLU A 35 6.17 -8.06 -16.94
N PRO A 36 6.34 -9.03 -17.86
CA PRO A 36 5.98 -10.43 -17.62
C PRO A 36 6.67 -11.06 -16.41
N ARG A 37 7.87 -10.59 -16.05
CA ARG A 37 8.58 -11.03 -14.84
C ARG A 37 7.80 -10.81 -13.54
N ALA A 38 6.86 -9.86 -13.52
CA ALA A 38 6.05 -9.53 -12.35
C ALA A 38 4.77 -10.37 -12.25
N HIS A 39 4.53 -11.30 -13.18
CA HIS A 39 3.29 -12.11 -13.21
C HIS A 39 3.43 -13.43 -12.43
N HIS A 40 4.63 -13.78 -12.01
CA HIS A 40 4.92 -15.02 -11.28
C HIS A 40 4.87 -14.82 -9.77
N TYR A 41 4.80 -15.93 -9.02
CA TYR A 41 4.88 -15.90 -7.57
C TYR A 41 6.18 -15.24 -7.10
N THR A 42 6.05 -14.37 -6.10
CA THR A 42 7.18 -13.85 -5.36
C THR A 42 7.69 -14.91 -4.36
N PRO A 43 8.93 -14.79 -3.86
CA PRO A 43 9.36 -15.57 -2.71
C PRO A 43 8.37 -15.43 -1.54
N ALA A 44 8.26 -16.47 -0.70
CA ALA A 44 7.31 -16.48 0.42
C ALA A 44 7.52 -15.30 1.39
N ALA A 45 8.77 -14.85 1.56
CA ALA A 45 9.10 -13.69 2.39
C ALA A 45 8.84 -12.33 1.71
N GLY A 46 8.48 -12.32 0.42
CA GLY A 46 8.37 -11.12 -0.41
C GLY A 46 9.60 -10.86 -1.29
N LEU A 47 9.50 -9.85 -2.15
CA LEU A 47 10.57 -9.45 -3.07
C LEU A 47 11.82 -8.96 -2.29
N PRO A 48 13.04 -9.43 -2.61
CA PRO A 48 14.25 -9.02 -1.91
C PRO A 48 14.44 -7.50 -1.85
N GLU A 49 14.18 -6.81 -2.96
CA GLU A 49 14.33 -5.36 -3.09
C GLU A 49 13.32 -4.61 -2.20
N LEU A 50 12.09 -5.12 -2.11
CA LEU A 50 11.06 -4.55 -1.24
C LEU A 50 11.42 -4.73 0.23
N ARG A 51 11.92 -5.91 0.62
CA ARG A 51 12.36 -6.16 2.01
C ARG A 51 13.50 -5.23 2.41
N GLN A 52 14.50 -5.06 1.54
CA GLN A 52 15.61 -4.13 1.77
C GLN A 52 15.12 -2.68 1.89
N ALA A 53 14.20 -2.25 1.03
CA ALA A 53 13.61 -0.91 1.10
C ALA A 53 12.84 -0.69 2.42
N ILE A 54 12.12 -1.70 2.90
CA ILE A 54 11.42 -1.66 4.19
C ILE A 54 12.44 -1.57 5.33
N ALA A 55 13.48 -2.39 5.36
CA ALA A 55 14.51 -2.35 6.40
C ALA A 55 15.20 -0.98 6.47
N ALA A 56 15.56 -0.42 5.30
CA ALA A 56 16.12 0.92 5.20
C ALA A 56 15.15 2.01 5.69
N LYS A 57 13.86 1.91 5.32
CA LYS A 57 12.81 2.82 5.79
C LYS A 57 12.64 2.74 7.31
N THR A 58 12.59 1.55 7.87
CA THR A 58 12.45 1.32 9.33
C THR A 58 13.63 1.91 10.09
N ARG A 59 14.86 1.72 9.59
CA ARG A 59 16.05 2.35 10.16
C ARG A 59 15.97 3.88 10.11
N ARG A 60 15.57 4.45 8.97
CA ARG A 60 15.47 5.91 8.79
C ARG A 60 14.41 6.54 9.69
N ASP A 61 13.21 5.95 9.73
CA ASP A 61 12.04 6.57 10.35
C ASP A 61 11.92 6.21 11.84
N SER A 62 12.33 4.99 12.23
CA SER A 62 12.15 4.45 13.58
C SER A 62 13.46 4.20 14.32
N ARG A 63 14.63 4.34 13.66
CA ARG A 63 15.97 4.05 14.24
C ARG A 63 16.15 2.60 14.72
N ILE A 64 15.38 1.68 14.14
CA ILE A 64 15.45 0.25 14.43
C ILE A 64 16.21 -0.44 13.30
N GLU A 65 17.21 -1.24 13.65
CA GLU A 65 17.85 -2.16 12.70
C GLU A 65 17.04 -3.45 12.61
N VAL A 66 16.79 -3.89 11.38
CA VAL A 66 16.04 -5.10 11.03
C VAL A 66 16.77 -5.79 9.90
N GLU A 67 16.92 -7.12 10.02
CA GLU A 67 17.56 -8.01 9.04
C GLU A 67 16.57 -8.56 8.00
#